data_AF-A0AAW6U521-F1
#
_entry.id   AF-A0AAW6U521-F1
#
_cell.length_a   1.000
_cell.length_b   1.000
_cell.length_c   1.000
_cell.angle_alpha   90.00
_cell.angle_beta   90.00
_cell.angle_gamma   90.00
#
_symmetry.space_group_name_H-M   'P 1'
#
loop_
_entity.id
_entity.type
_entity.pdbx_description
1 polymer ?
#
loop_
_entity_poly.entity_id
_entity_poly.type
_entity_poly.pdbx_seq_one_letter_code
_entity_poly.pdbx_strand_id
1 'polypeptide(L)'
;MQVREFQELIARKYKERDTERGVSRTFLWFIEEVGELATALASQDAANQAEEFADVFAWLCTLANISDIDLEDACRKYTEGRVKDGFKPK
;
A
#
# COMPACT_ATOMS: atom_id res chain seq x y z
N MET A 1 14.83 -4.97 3.11
CA MET A 1 14.06 -4.22 4.13
C MET A 1 12.85 -5.09 4.49
N GLN A 2 12.04 -4.72 5.49
CA GLN A 2 10.89 -5.54 5.90
C GLN A 2 9.67 -5.37 4.96
N VAL A 3 9.75 -4.43 4.00
CA VAL A 3 8.66 -4.13 3.06
C VAL A 3 8.38 -5.30 2.13
N ARG A 4 9.44 -5.91 1.57
CA ARG A 4 9.29 -7.07 0.69
C ARG A 4 8.66 -8.27 1.41
N GLU A 5 9.08 -8.53 2.65
CA GLU A 5 8.55 -9.64 3.45
C GLU A 5 7.04 -9.49 3.71
N PHE A 6 6.60 -8.27 4.03
CA PHE A 6 5.17 -7.98 4.20
C PHE A 6 4.41 -8.08 2.86
N GLN A 7 4.95 -7.53 1.78
CA GLN A 7 4.35 -7.64 0.45
C GLN A 7 4.15 -9.11 0.03
N GLU A 8 5.14 -9.97 0.28
CA GLU A 8 5.08 -11.42 0.03
C GLU A 8 4.05 -12.12 0.92
N LEU A 9 3.91 -11.72 2.19
CA LEU A 9 2.87 -12.23 3.08
C LEU A 9 1.47 -11.97 2.52
N ILE A 10 1.22 -10.75 2.04
CA ILE A 10 -0.04 -10.38 1.38
C ILE A 10 -0.23 -11.21 0.11
N ALA A 11 0.81 -11.37 -0.70
CA ALA A 11 0.75 -12.16 -1.94
C ALA A 11 0.35 -13.62 -1.67
N ARG A 12 0.97 -14.27 -0.68
CA ARG A 12 0.68 -15.66 -0.30
C ARG A 12 -0.78 -15.87 0.11
N LYS A 13 -1.42 -14.85 0.69
CA LYS A 13 -2.80 -14.95 1.17
C LYS A 13 -3.83 -14.65 0.09
N TYR A 14 -3.55 -13.68 -0.79
CA TYR A 14 -4.62 -13.08 -1.61
C TYR A 14 -4.32 -12.93 -3.11
N LYS A 15 -3.06 -13.13 -3.57
CA LYS A 15 -2.65 -12.80 -4.94
C LYS A 15 -3.51 -13.45 -6.02
N GLU A 16 -3.85 -14.73 -5.87
CA GLU A 16 -4.65 -15.47 -6.86
C GLU A 16 -6.01 -14.78 -7.08
N ARG A 17 -6.81 -14.65 -6.01
CA ARG A 17 -8.12 -13.98 -6.03
C ARG A 17 -8.03 -12.52 -6.50
N ASP A 18 -7.01 -11.80 -6.09
CA ASP A 18 -6.87 -10.38 -6.44
C ASP A 18 -6.42 -10.19 -7.89
N THR A 19 -5.69 -11.17 -8.45
CA THR A 19 -5.33 -11.21 -9.88
C THR A 19 -6.57 -11.41 -10.74
N GLU A 20 -7.47 -12.32 -10.34
CA GLU A 20 -8.77 -12.50 -11.00
C GLU A 20 -9.65 -11.24 -10.89
N ARG A 21 -9.61 -10.56 -9.74
CA ARG A 21 -10.29 -9.26 -9.55
C ARG A 21 -9.71 -8.21 -10.48
N GLY A 22 -8.40 -8.20 -10.73
CA GLY A 22 -7.73 -7.28 -11.64
C GLY A 22 -7.56 -5.87 -11.10
N VAL A 23 -6.59 -5.14 -11.66
CA VAL A 23 -6.10 -3.85 -11.15
C VAL A 23 -7.21 -2.83 -10.93
N SER A 24 -8.07 -2.59 -11.92
CA SER A 24 -9.08 -1.52 -11.83
C SER A 24 -10.06 -1.71 -10.67
N ARG A 25 -10.49 -2.95 -10.41
CA ARG A 25 -11.42 -3.26 -9.31
C ARG A 25 -10.70 -3.30 -7.96
N THR A 26 -9.47 -3.81 -7.92
CA THR A 26 -8.63 -3.77 -6.71
C THR A 26 -8.29 -2.33 -6.31
N PHE A 27 -8.14 -1.42 -7.28
CA PHE A 27 -7.94 0.00 -7.01
C PHE A 27 -9.14 0.65 -6.31
N LEU A 28 -10.37 0.22 -6.62
CA LEU A 28 -11.55 0.71 -5.92
C LEU A 28 -11.53 0.34 -4.44
N TRP A 29 -11.18 -0.91 -4.11
CA TRP A 29 -10.99 -1.34 -2.72
C TRP A 29 -9.88 -0.53 -2.04
N PHE A 30 -8.73 -0.34 -2.68
CA PHE A 30 -7.67 0.51 -2.12
C PHE A 30 -8.15 1.94 -1.80
N ILE A 31 -9.00 2.54 -2.63
CA ILE A 31 -9.53 3.88 -2.39
C ILE A 31 -10.58 3.90 -1.26
N GLU A 32 -11.33 2.82 -1.07
CA GLU A 32 -12.26 2.66 0.06
C GLU A 32 -11.50 2.77 1.38
N GLU A 33 -10.42 2.01 1.54
CA GLU A 33 -9.54 2.01 2.72
C GLU A 33 -8.87 3.37 2.96
N VAL A 34 -8.54 4.09 1.88
CA VAL A 34 -8.03 5.48 2.01
C VAL A 34 -9.13 6.40 2.56
N GLY A 35 -10.39 6.16 2.24
CA GLY A 35 -11.54 6.88 2.79
C GLY A 35 -11.80 6.53 4.26
N GLU A 36 -11.65 5.26 4.62
CA GLU A 36 -11.75 4.79 6.01
C GLU A 36 -10.62 5.37 6.87
N LEU A 37 -9.38 5.35 6.37
CA LEU A 37 -8.26 6.06 6.99
C LEU A 37 -8.52 7.56 7.15
N ALA A 38 -9.07 8.23 6.14
CA ALA A 38 -9.42 9.65 6.25
C ALA A 38 -10.43 9.91 7.38
N THR A 39 -11.37 8.98 7.57
CA THR A 39 -12.38 9.03 8.62
C THR A 39 -11.75 8.78 10.00
N ALA A 40 -10.88 7.78 10.13
CA ALA A 40 -10.17 7.48 11.37
C ALA A 40 -9.24 8.62 11.81
N LEU A 41 -8.57 9.28 10.85
CA LEU A 41 -7.72 10.45 11.12
C LEU A 41 -8.51 11.67 11.62
N ALA A 42 -9.80 11.78 11.29
CA ALA A 42 -10.68 12.81 11.83
C ALA A 42 -11.18 12.50 13.25
N SER A 43 -10.90 11.29 13.77
CA SER A 43 -11.27 10.84 15.11
C SER A 43 -10.10 10.94 16.10
N GLN A 44 -10.38 10.72 17.40
CA GLN A 44 -9.34 10.57 18.44
C GLN A 44 -9.03 9.09 18.77
N ASP A 45 -9.48 8.16 17.93
CA ASP A 45 -9.27 6.73 18.14
C ASP A 45 -7.95 6.26 17.51
N ALA A 46 -6.91 6.17 18.34
CA ALA A 46 -5.59 5.73 17.89
C ALA A 46 -5.55 4.25 17.47
N ALA A 47 -6.44 3.40 18.00
CA ALA A 47 -6.51 1.99 17.62
C ALA A 47 -7.09 1.87 16.21
N ASN A 48 -8.19 2.57 15.96
CA ASN A 48 -8.80 2.64 14.63
C ASN A 48 -7.82 3.22 13.60
N GLN A 49 -7.12 4.30 13.93
CA GLN A 49 -6.09 4.84 13.03
C GLN A 49 -5.02 3.81 12.65
N ALA A 50 -4.52 3.04 13.63
CA ALA A 50 -3.51 2.02 13.37
C ALA A 50 -4.01 0.89 12.46
N GLU A 51 -5.28 0.50 12.62
CA GLU A 51 -5.96 -0.48 11.76
C GLU A 51 -6.02 0.03 10.31
N GLU A 52 -6.56 1.22 10.10
CA GLU A 52 -6.70 1.79 8.76
C GLU A 52 -5.35 2.05 8.06
N PHE A 53 -4.31 2.42 8.81
CA PHE A 53 -2.95 2.53 8.25
C PHE A 53 -2.44 1.17 7.75
N ALA A 54 -2.74 0.10 8.47
CA ALA A 54 -2.35 -1.25 8.08
C ALA A 54 -3.12 -1.70 6.84
N ASP A 55 -4.43 -1.40 6.76
CA ASP A 55 -5.27 -1.81 5.64
C ASP A 55 -4.92 -1.06 4.35
N VAL A 56 -4.71 0.26 4.41
CA VAL A 56 -4.18 1.03 3.27
C VAL A 56 -2.86 0.46 2.77
N PHE A 57 -1.95 0.07 3.67
CA PHE A 57 -0.68 -0.51 3.28
C PHE A 57 -0.82 -1.93 2.69
N ALA A 58 -1.71 -2.75 3.25
CA ALA A 58 -2.02 -4.08 2.74
C ALA A 58 -2.59 -4.02 1.33
N TRP A 59 -3.53 -3.11 1.07
CA TRP A 59 -4.11 -2.94 -0.26
C TRP A 59 -3.16 -2.31 -1.29
N LEU A 60 -2.24 -1.45 -0.85
CA LEU A 60 -1.14 -1.01 -1.72
C LEU A 60 -0.23 -2.18 -2.10
N CYS A 61 0.10 -3.07 -1.15
CA CYS A 61 0.86 -4.29 -1.43
C CYS A 61 0.09 -5.21 -2.39
N THR A 62 -1.23 -5.35 -2.23
CA THR A 62 -2.09 -6.09 -3.15
C THR A 62 -2.00 -5.54 -4.57
N LEU A 63 -2.13 -4.22 -4.75
CA LEU A 63 -1.98 -3.57 -6.06
C LEU A 63 -0.60 -3.79 -6.68
N ALA A 64 0.46 -3.66 -5.88
CA ALA A 64 1.82 -3.91 -6.34
C ALA A 64 2.02 -5.37 -6.78
N ASN A 65 1.47 -6.32 -6.02
CA ASN A 65 1.56 -7.75 -6.31
C ASN A 65 0.90 -8.16 -7.64
N ILE A 66 -0.27 -7.57 -7.96
CA ILE A 66 -1.00 -7.86 -9.21
C ILE A 66 -0.53 -6.99 -10.39
N SER A 67 0.34 -6.02 -10.13
CA SER A 67 0.99 -5.18 -11.15
C SER A 67 2.46 -5.56 -11.37
N ASP A 68 2.92 -6.64 -10.73
CA ASP A 68 4.31 -7.12 -10.74
C ASP A 68 5.34 -6.03 -10.37
N ILE A 69 5.04 -5.24 -9.34
CA ILE A 69 5.91 -4.20 -8.78
C ILE A 69 6.48 -4.66 -7.44
N ASP A 70 7.80 -4.59 -7.27
CA ASP A 70 8.46 -4.74 -5.97
C ASP A 70 8.52 -3.39 -5.25
N LEU A 71 7.79 -3.26 -4.14
CA LEU A 71 7.68 -1.98 -3.41
C LEU A 71 9.00 -1.59 -2.75
N GLU A 72 9.78 -2.54 -2.27
CA GLU A 72 11.06 -2.27 -1.64
C GLU A 72 12.06 -1.67 -2.62
N ASP A 73 12.16 -2.25 -3.82
CA ASP A 73 12.97 -1.73 -4.91
C ASP A 73 12.43 -0.38 -5.41
N ALA A 74 11.11 -0.19 -5.48
CA ALA A 74 10.51 1.11 -5.81
C ALA A 74 10.87 2.20 -4.78
N CYS A 75 10.90 1.84 -3.49
CA CYS A 75 11.28 2.73 -2.39
C CYS A 75 12.75 3.16 -2.43
N ARG A 76 13.64 2.42 -3.11
CA ARG A 76 15.06 2.81 -3.27
C ARG A 76 15.26 4.21 -3.81
N LYS A 77 14.29 4.72 -4.58
CA LYS A 77 14.25 6.11 -5.04
C LYS A 77 14.46 7.12 -3.90
N TYR A 78 13.98 6.82 -2.68
CA TYR A 78 14.09 7.69 -1.51
C TYR A 78 15.30 7.37 -0.63
N THR A 79 15.88 6.17 -0.70
CA THR A 79 16.99 5.76 0.17
C THR A 79 18.37 5.90 -0.49
N GLU A 80 18.46 5.82 -1.82
CA GLU A 80 19.72 5.90 -2.58
C GLU A 80 20.07 7.34 -3.01
N GLY A 81 19.61 8.36 -2.26
CA GLY A 81 19.99 9.76 -2.50
C GLY A 81 19.47 10.39 -3.80
N ARG A 82 18.55 9.71 -4.52
CA ARG A 82 17.93 10.21 -5.76
C ARG A 82 16.81 11.23 -5.52
N VAL A 83 16.36 11.39 -4.28
CA VAL A 83 15.40 12.42 -3.85
C VAL A 83 16.11 13.27 -2.79
N LYS A 84 16.65 14.41 -3.21
CA LYS A 84 17.45 15.27 -2.31
C LYS A 84 16.60 16.08 -1.33
N ASP A 85 15.34 16.39 -1.65
CA ASP A 85 14.53 17.36 -0.89
C ASP A 85 13.06 16.95 -0.68
N GLY A 86 12.73 15.66 -0.76
CA GLY A 86 11.36 15.14 -0.54
C GLY A 86 10.30 15.57 -1.58
N PHE A 87 10.62 16.51 -2.46
CA PHE A 87 9.71 17.06 -3.45
C PHE A 87 10.15 16.66 -4.86
N LYS A 88 9.29 15.92 -5.58
CA LYS A 88 9.36 15.87 -7.04
C LYS A 88 8.53 17.05 -7.55
N PRO A 89 9.13 18.08 -8.19
CA PRO A 89 8.33 19.05 -8.92
C PRO A 89 7.52 18.30 -9.99
N LYS A 90 6.23 18.62 -10.09
CA LYS A 90 5.37 18.17 -11.18
C LYS A 90 5.76 18.87 -12.47
#